data_AF-A0A7K0R3G2-F1
#
_entry.id   AF-A0A7K0R3G2-F1
#
_cell.length_a   1.000
_cell.length_b   1.000
_cell.length_c   1.000
_cell.angle_alpha   90.00
_cell.angle_beta   90.00
_cell.angle_gamma   90.00
#
_symmetry.space_group_name_H-M   'P 1'
#
loop_
_entity.id
_entity.type
_entity.pdbx_description
1 polymer ?
#
loop_
_entity_poly.entity_id
_entity_poly.type
_entity_poly.pdbx_seq_one_letter_code
_entity_poly.pdbx_strand_id
1 'polypeptide(L)'
;MISRPVALSALTALLIPFLVAPPAQASSQESFTTPGLTSWVVPSGVTQITVTAVGGGGGGGGGGAGGAGCAVVSTFAVTPGQSIRLFIGGGGGGNTGGGGGGGSTS
;
A
#
# COMPACT_ATOMS: atom_id res chain seq x y z
N MET A 1 -72.49 -18.32 -29.24
CA MET A 1 -71.48 -19.38 -28.97
C MET A 1 -70.37 -18.68 -28.17
N ILE A 2 -70.52 -18.63 -26.85
CA ILE A 2 -69.93 -19.55 -25.87
C ILE A 2 -68.51 -19.09 -25.43
N SER A 3 -68.51 -18.63 -24.18
CA SER A 3 -67.48 -18.45 -23.16
C SER A 3 -66.23 -19.32 -23.26
N ARG A 4 -65.09 -18.83 -22.73
CA ARG A 4 -64.26 -19.46 -21.67
C ARG A 4 -63.08 -18.54 -21.19
N PRO A 5 -62.54 -18.73 -19.97
CA PRO A 5 -62.06 -17.67 -19.07
C PRO A 5 -60.55 -17.72 -18.68
N VAL A 6 -60.08 -16.62 -18.06
CA VAL A 6 -59.08 -16.43 -16.96
C VAL A 6 -57.80 -17.31 -16.90
N ALA A 7 -56.64 -16.63 -16.81
CA ALA A 7 -55.51 -16.96 -15.90
C ALA A 7 -54.59 -15.72 -15.78
N LEU A 8 -54.80 -14.84 -14.80
CA LEU A 8 -54.03 -14.74 -13.55
C LEU A 8 -52.55 -15.16 -13.66
N SER A 9 -51.64 -14.20 -13.70
CA SER A 9 -50.34 -14.36 -13.04
C SER A 9 -49.82 -12.98 -12.62
N ALA A 10 -50.01 -12.69 -11.34
CA ALA A 10 -49.36 -11.61 -10.65
C ALA A 10 -47.87 -11.98 -10.51
N LEU A 11 -46.98 -11.23 -11.16
CA LEU A 11 -45.58 -11.22 -10.79
C LEU A 11 -45.30 -9.92 -10.07
N THR A 12 -45.51 -9.96 -8.76
CA THR A 12 -45.11 -8.94 -7.81
C THR A 12 -43.61 -8.70 -7.99
N ALA A 13 -43.25 -7.54 -8.55
CA ALA A 13 -41.87 -7.11 -8.61
C ALA A 13 -41.38 -6.84 -7.19
N LEU A 14 -40.70 -7.83 -6.60
CA LEU A 14 -40.04 -7.70 -5.32
C LEU A 14 -38.90 -6.68 -5.48
N LEU A 15 -39.14 -5.47 -5.00
CA LEU A 15 -38.16 -4.40 -4.90
C LEU A 15 -37.08 -4.84 -3.91
N ILE A 16 -36.00 -5.45 -4.40
CA ILE A 16 -34.83 -5.77 -3.59
C ILE A 16 -34.18 -4.43 -3.23
N PRO A 17 -34.08 -4.03 -1.95
CA PRO A 17 -33.22 -2.91 -1.60
C PRO A 17 -31.79 -3.34 -1.98
N PHE A 18 -31.25 -2.69 -3.01
CA PHE A 18 -29.85 -2.83 -3.36
C PHE A 18 -29.07 -2.30 -2.15
N LEU A 19 -28.66 -3.22 -1.28
CA LEU A 19 -27.83 -2.93 -0.14
C LEU A 19 -26.47 -2.51 -0.74
N VAL A 20 -26.29 -1.20 -0.95
CA VAL A 20 -25.01 -0.63 -1.34
C VAL A 20 -24.06 -0.94 -0.19
N ALA A 21 -23.30 -2.01 -0.34
CA ALA A 21 -22.17 -2.28 0.53
C ALA A 21 -21.26 -1.04 0.47
N PRO A 22 -20.83 -0.48 1.61
CA PRO A 22 -19.78 0.52 1.61
C PRO A 22 -18.62 -0.03 0.77
N PRO A 23 -17.96 0.79 -0.08
CA PRO A 23 -16.80 0.33 -0.83
C PRO A 23 -15.83 -0.27 0.20
N ALA A 24 -15.58 -1.57 0.10
CA ALA A 24 -14.63 -2.25 0.95
C ALA A 24 -13.30 -1.53 0.74
N GLN A 25 -12.86 -0.77 1.75
CA GLN A 25 -11.59 -0.08 1.73
C GLN A 25 -10.51 -1.15 1.82
N ALA A 26 -10.12 -1.69 0.66
CA ALA A 26 -9.00 -2.59 0.56
C ALA A 26 -7.75 -1.79 0.95
N SER A 27 -7.17 -2.14 2.10
CA SER A 27 -5.84 -1.67 2.46
C SER A 27 -4.84 -2.41 1.58
N SER A 28 -4.33 -1.74 0.54
CA SER A 28 -3.30 -2.28 -0.33
C SER A 28 -1.92 -1.95 0.24
N GLN A 29 -1.10 -2.98 0.48
CA GLN A 29 0.30 -2.82 0.87
C GLN A 29 1.20 -3.15 -0.31
N GLU A 30 2.09 -2.23 -0.67
CA GLU A 30 3.16 -2.47 -1.63
C GLU A 30 4.52 -2.28 -0.98
N SER A 31 5.49 -3.12 -1.35
CA SER A 31 6.82 -3.14 -0.76
C SER A 31 7.89 -2.94 -1.83
N PHE A 32 8.81 -2.00 -1.58
CA PHE A 32 9.94 -1.68 -2.47
C PHE A 32 11.25 -1.96 -1.73
N THR A 33 12.00 -2.95 -2.19
CA THR A 33 13.24 -3.42 -1.52
C THR A 33 14.49 -3.26 -2.36
N THR A 34 14.36 -3.04 -3.67
CA THR A 34 15.49 -2.83 -4.57
C THR A 34 16.09 -1.44 -4.32
N PRO A 35 17.38 -1.33 -3.96
CA PRO A 35 18.04 -0.04 -3.80
C PRO A 35 18.02 0.77 -5.10
N GLY A 36 17.81 2.07 -4.97
CA GLY A 36 17.75 2.99 -6.10
C GLY A 36 16.45 3.78 -6.17
N LEU A 37 16.22 4.39 -7.33
CA LEU A 37 15.05 5.23 -7.59
C LEU A 37 13.94 4.39 -8.23
N THR A 38 12.78 4.35 -7.60
CA THR A 38 11.58 3.72 -8.13
C THR A 38 10.43 4.73 -8.16
N SER A 39 9.57 4.66 -9.17
CA SER A 39 8.36 5.48 -9.24
C SER A 39 7.14 4.64 -8.87
N TRP A 40 6.28 5.20 -8.03
CA TRP A 40 4.98 4.62 -7.70
C TRP A 40 3.86 5.61 -8.03
N VAL A 41 2.72 5.12 -8.50
CA VAL A 41 1.56 5.95 -8.84
C VAL A 41 0.46 5.70 -7.82
N VAL A 42 -0.08 6.79 -7.26
CA VAL A 42 -1.17 6.72 -6.29
C VAL A 42 -2.42 6.14 -6.96
N PRO A 43 -2.98 5.02 -6.47
CA PRO A 43 -4.20 4.45 -7.01
C PRO A 43 -5.38 5.41 -6.92
N SER A 44 -6.35 5.25 -7.83
CA SER A 44 -7.58 6.03 -7.79
C SER A 44 -8.32 5.85 -6.47
N GLY A 45 -8.74 6.95 -5.84
CA GLY A 45 -9.49 6.92 -4.58
C GLY A 45 -8.62 6.87 -3.31
N VAL A 46 -7.29 6.85 -3.45
CA VAL A 46 -6.37 6.93 -2.30
C VAL A 46 -5.95 8.39 -2.07
N THR A 47 -6.31 8.94 -0.91
CA THR A 47 -5.97 10.31 -0.50
C THR A 47 -4.99 10.35 0.68
N GLN A 48 -4.73 9.20 1.29
CA GLN A 48 -3.79 9.05 2.39
C GLN A 48 -3.04 7.73 2.25
N ILE A 49 -1.74 7.75 2.51
CA ILE A 49 -0.89 6.56 2.58
C ILE A 49 -0.13 6.52 3.89
N THR A 50 0.16 5.31 4.35
CA THR A 50 1.12 5.06 5.42
C THR A 50 2.38 4.48 4.79
N VAL A 51 3.51 5.14 5.00
CA VAL A 51 4.81 4.70 4.51
C VAL A 51 5.62 4.19 5.68
N THR A 52 6.05 2.93 5.60
CA THR A 52 7.03 2.33 6.51
C THR A 52 8.36 2.22 5.77
N ALA A 53 9.31 3.07 6.13
CA ALA A 53 10.67 3.03 5.61
C ALA A 53 11.58 2.25 6.57
N VAL A 54 12.16 1.14 6.11
CA VAL A 54 13.09 0.33 6.88
C VAL A 54 14.51 0.59 6.39
N GLY A 55 15.35 1.19 7.24
CA GLY A 55 16.77 1.39 6.96
C GLY A 55 17.52 0.07 7.00
N GLY A 56 18.49 -0.10 6.09
CA GLY A 56 19.42 -1.23 6.12
C GLY A 56 20.35 -1.18 7.34
N GLY A 57 20.89 -2.33 7.72
CA GLY A 57 21.96 -2.42 8.72
C GLY A 57 23.26 -1.79 8.22
N GLY A 58 24.07 -1.29 9.15
CA GLY A 58 25.40 -0.74 8.86
C GLY A 58 26.40 -1.83 8.45
N GLY A 59 27.48 -1.40 7.80
CA GLY A 59 28.57 -2.27 7.38
C GLY A 59 29.47 -2.69 8.56
N GLY A 60 29.80 -3.97 8.65
CA GLY A 60 30.78 -4.49 9.61
C GLY A 60 32.23 -4.28 9.17
N GLY A 61 33.16 -4.40 10.11
CA GLY A 61 34.60 -4.27 9.83
C GLY A 61 35.47 -4.73 11.00
N GLY A 62 36.68 -5.21 10.71
CA GLY A 62 37.68 -5.56 11.74
C GLY A 62 37.23 -6.63 12.75
N GLY A 63 36.34 -7.53 12.35
CA GLY A 63 35.76 -8.56 13.23
C GLY A 63 34.50 -8.11 14.00
N GLY A 64 34.10 -6.84 13.90
CA GLY A 64 32.87 -6.31 14.49
C GLY A 64 31.69 -6.34 13.51
N ALA A 65 30.50 -6.62 14.03
CA ALA A 65 29.24 -6.48 13.30
C ALA A 65 28.89 -4.99 13.11
N GLY A 66 28.21 -4.66 12.01
CA GLY A 66 27.64 -3.33 11.79
C GLY A 66 26.36 -3.11 12.59
N GLY A 67 25.97 -1.84 12.77
CA GLY A 67 24.75 -1.47 13.52
C GLY A 67 23.46 -1.99 12.87
N ALA A 68 22.42 -2.23 13.68
CA ALA A 68 21.11 -2.57 13.15
C ALA A 68 20.48 -1.38 12.40
N GLY A 69 19.63 -1.69 11.42
CA GLY A 69 18.76 -0.71 10.79
C GLY A 69 17.61 -0.29 11.72
N CYS A 70 16.71 0.53 11.21
CA CYS A 70 15.58 1.07 11.97
C CYS A 70 14.39 1.31 11.04
N ALA A 71 13.18 1.30 11.59
CA ALA A 71 11.95 1.52 10.84
C ALA A 71 11.33 2.87 11.21
N VAL A 72 10.99 3.68 10.21
CA VAL A 72 10.26 4.93 10.34
C VAL A 72 8.89 4.74 9.71
N VAL A 73 7.83 5.06 10.45
CA VAL A 73 6.46 5.04 9.94
C VAL A 73 5.95 6.48 9.87
N SER A 74 5.41 6.87 8.73
CA SER A 74 4.82 8.20 8.55
C SER A 74 3.61 8.15 7.64
N THR A 75 2.62 8.99 7.92
CA THR A 75 1.41 9.12 7.13
C THR A 75 1.47 10.37 6.27
N PHE A 76 1.17 10.21 4.98
CA PHE A 76 1.20 11.31 4.02
C PHE A 76 -0.15 11.45 3.34
N ALA A 77 -0.63 12.69 3.21
CA ALA A 77 -1.73 13.01 2.31
C ALA A 77 -1.21 12.99 0.87
N VAL A 78 -1.94 12.32 -0.02
CA VAL A 78 -1.57 12.15 -1.43
C VAL A 78 -2.74 12.50 -2.34
N THR A 79 -2.42 12.77 -3.60
CA THR A 79 -3.43 13.00 -4.63
C THR A 79 -3.56 11.75 -5.51
N PRO A 80 -4.76 11.23 -5.76
CA PRO A 80 -4.96 10.13 -6.70
C PRO A 80 -4.34 10.43 -8.07
N GLY A 81 -3.62 9.46 -8.65
CA GLY A 81 -2.92 9.60 -9.93
C GLY A 81 -1.58 10.35 -9.88
N GLN A 82 -1.17 10.85 -8.71
CA GLN A 82 0.15 11.46 -8.55
C GLN A 82 1.25 10.39 -8.67
N SER A 83 2.33 10.72 -9.39
CA SER A 83 3.55 9.91 -9.39
C SER A 83 4.49 10.37 -8.28
N ILE A 84 4.88 9.43 -7.42
CA ILE A 84 5.79 9.64 -6.29
C ILE A 84 7.10 8.92 -6.60
N ARG A 85 8.21 9.63 -6.42
CA ARG A 85 9.55 9.06 -6.50
C ARG A 85 9.97 8.55 -5.14
N LEU A 86 10.25 7.25 -5.07
CA LEU A 86 10.72 6.54 -3.90
C LEU A 86 12.22 6.33 -4.06
N PHE A 87 12.99 6.78 -3.06
CA PHE A 87 14.43 6.51 -2.99
C PHE A 87 14.67 5.45 -1.92
N ILE A 88 15.09 4.26 -2.35
CA ILE A 88 15.40 3.15 -1.45
C ILE A 88 16.91 3.11 -1.22
N GLY A 89 17.32 3.31 0.03
CA GLY A 89 18.72 3.21 0.44
C GLY A 89 19.19 1.75 0.53
N GLY A 90 20.47 1.51 0.23
CA GLY A 90 21.12 0.23 0.49
C GLY A 90 21.58 0.09 1.94
N GLY A 91 21.84 -1.16 2.37
CA GLY A 91 22.58 -1.43 3.61
C GLY A 91 24.08 -1.16 3.46
N GLY A 92 24.78 -1.05 4.59
CA GLY A 92 26.21 -0.76 4.60
C GLY A 92 27.06 -1.92 4.08
N GLY A 93 28.14 -1.58 3.38
CA GLY A 93 29.09 -2.54 2.81
C GLY A 93 30.11 -3.06 3.83
N GLY A 94 30.60 -4.28 3.64
CA GLY A 94 31.67 -4.86 4.46
C GLY A 94 33.06 -4.35 4.05
N ASN A 95 33.82 -3.90 5.05
CA ASN A 95 35.26 -3.55 5.06
C ASN A 95 35.69 -2.09 4.74
N THR A 96 36.36 -1.52 5.75
CA THR A 96 37.20 -0.29 5.86
C THR A 96 36.65 1.08 5.46
N GLY A 97 35.59 1.16 4.65
CA GLY A 97 34.93 2.43 4.29
C GLY A 97 33.49 2.44 4.78
N GLY A 98 33.29 2.60 6.09
CA GLY A 98 31.96 2.57 6.70
C GLY A 98 31.03 3.64 6.11
N GLY A 99 29.88 3.22 5.59
CA GLY A 99 28.82 4.11 5.17
C GLY A 99 27.50 3.40 4.92
N GLY A 100 26.43 3.93 5.55
CA GLY A 100 25.01 3.69 5.23
C GLY A 100 24.23 2.78 6.20
N GLY A 101 23.38 3.36 7.05
CA GLY A 101 22.31 2.64 7.77
C GLY A 101 21.84 3.35 9.05
N GLY A 102 20.77 4.16 8.97
CA GLY A 102 20.05 4.67 10.15
C GLY A 102 19.14 5.88 9.88
N GLY A 103 17.83 5.67 9.83
CA GLY A 103 16.79 6.70 9.98
C GLY A 103 16.15 6.66 11.38
N SER A 104 16.54 7.56 12.29
CA SER A 104 15.99 7.62 13.64
C SER A 104 14.51 8.07 13.64
N THR A 105 13.67 7.40 14.43
CA THR A 105 12.40 7.97 14.91
C THR A 105 12.65 8.58 16.29
N SER A 106 12.57 9.90 16.41
CA SER A 106 12.52 10.59 17.71
C SER A 106 11.07 10.75 18.15
#